data_AF-A0A178AKH5-F1
#
_entry.id   AF-A0A178AKH5-F1
#
_cell.length_a   1.000
_cell.length_b   1.000
_cell.length_c   1.000
_cell.angle_alpha   90.00
_cell.angle_beta   90.00
_cell.angle_gamma   90.00
#
_symmetry.space_group_name_H-M   'P 1'
#
loop_
_entity.id
_entity.type
_entity.pdbx_description
1 polymer ?
#
loop_
_entity_poly.entity_id
_entity_poly.type
_entity_poly.pdbx_seq_one_letter_code
_entity_poly.pdbx_strand_id
1 'polypeptide(L)'
;MYCKSNWLRLLAAVSVFGYALSGPVSLSEGTITKRAERVPANTSSSLLDDATKFSKVLDWMEEVGIQEEKLVFYSGGKRNDALKFVEKNEDYAYFWDIFDPDFQKDFGGVAMDSEVTAACSKAMALHAEGETRVFGDKDGGEDGYWKDIEKPILMKSKYVTKIWSMKDGTTDPNDHPDGDLKKDGNAKPTRALNILGQYVPGAPTFDWLFLTTDFGKGVGCRTDFLVPFKTVSWAGAVTYPGGTWDLNIDGETCQYKNSGDNLGMLFCHGRSITCINDPEEKNNYDCGGGYKRQPVFTCAY
;
A
#
# COMPACT_ATOMS: atom_id res chain seq x y z
N MET A 1 0.64 -0.93 -35.82
CA MET A 1 -0.72 -0.76 -35.29
C MET A 1 -0.57 0.11 -34.05
N TYR A 2 -0.84 1.41 -34.17
CA TYR A 2 -0.61 2.38 -33.10
C TYR A 2 -1.79 2.32 -32.12
N CYS A 3 -1.58 1.76 -30.94
CA CYS A 3 -2.55 1.86 -29.85
C CYS A 3 -2.35 3.25 -29.22
N LYS A 4 -3.31 4.15 -29.46
CA LYS A 4 -3.36 5.43 -28.75
C LYS A 4 -3.77 5.14 -27.31
N SER A 5 -2.86 5.46 -26.38
CA SER A 5 -3.15 5.59 -24.95
C SER A 5 -4.43 6.40 -24.76
N ASN A 6 -5.44 5.77 -24.16
CA ASN A 6 -6.73 6.36 -23.83
C ASN A 6 -6.79 6.80 -22.35
N TRP A 7 -5.62 6.96 -21.71
CA TRP A 7 -5.51 7.40 -20.32
C TRP A 7 -5.91 8.87 -20.10
N LEU A 8 -6.17 9.61 -21.19
CA LEU A 8 -6.61 11.01 -21.14
C LEU A 8 -8.12 11.20 -21.29
N ARG A 9 -8.96 10.46 -20.53
CA ARG A 9 -10.40 10.74 -20.46
C ARG A 9 -11.01 10.41 -19.09
N LEU A 10 -10.82 11.31 -18.10
CA LEU A 10 -11.86 11.64 -17.13
C LEU A 10 -11.62 12.95 -16.35
N LEU A 11 -11.42 14.08 -17.04
CA LEU A 11 -11.66 15.42 -16.46
C LEU A 11 -12.42 16.29 -17.47
N ALA A 12 -13.69 15.94 -17.66
CA ALA A 12 -14.65 16.81 -18.33
C ALA A 12 -16.01 16.68 -17.62
N ALA A 13 -16.13 17.32 -16.47
CA ALA A 13 -17.41 17.62 -15.85
C ALA A 13 -17.38 19.03 -15.22
N VAL A 14 -17.92 19.98 -15.98
CA VAL A 14 -18.64 21.20 -15.54
C VAL A 14 -17.87 22.18 -14.65
N SER A 15 -17.21 23.16 -15.29
CA SER A 15 -17.05 24.51 -14.72
C SER A 15 -18.01 25.49 -15.38
N VAL A 16 -19.09 25.79 -14.67
CA VAL A 16 -19.69 27.14 -14.68
C VAL A 16 -19.41 27.70 -13.29
N PHE A 17 -18.95 28.96 -13.25
CA PHE A 17 -18.61 29.83 -12.10
C PHE A 17 -17.12 30.06 -11.82
N GLY A 18 -16.74 31.33 -11.99
CA GLY A 18 -16.02 32.09 -10.97
C GLY A 18 -14.50 32.15 -11.07
N TYR A 19 -14.00 33.28 -11.59
CA TYR A 19 -12.61 33.70 -11.44
C TYR A 19 -12.20 33.74 -9.95
N ALA A 20 -11.19 32.97 -9.57
CA ALA A 20 -10.35 33.23 -8.40
C ALA A 20 -8.92 32.74 -8.67
N LEU A 21 -7.97 33.66 -8.62
CA LEU A 21 -6.53 33.43 -8.75
C LEU A 21 -6.05 32.49 -7.64
N SER A 22 -5.45 31.35 -7.99
CA SER A 22 -4.66 30.52 -7.07
C SER A 22 -3.26 30.35 -7.62
N GLY A 23 -2.26 30.65 -6.79
CA GLY A 23 -0.84 30.58 -7.11
C GLY A 23 -0.30 29.14 -7.10
N PRO A 24 1.00 28.96 -7.39
CA PRO A 24 1.60 27.63 -7.53
C PRO A 24 1.57 26.86 -6.21
N VAL A 25 1.12 25.60 -6.28
CA VAL A 25 1.20 24.61 -5.22
C VAL A 25 2.64 24.14 -5.10
N SER A 26 3.25 24.34 -3.93
CA SER A 26 4.59 23.83 -3.61
C SER A 26 4.46 22.37 -3.14
N LEU A 27 5.03 21.43 -3.90
CA LEU A 27 5.25 20.05 -3.45
C LEU A 27 6.33 20.07 -2.35
N SER A 28 6.07 19.41 -1.21
CA SER A 28 6.97 19.39 -0.05
C SER A 28 8.06 18.33 -0.20
N GLU A 29 9.33 18.73 -0.09
CA GLU A 29 10.55 17.90 -0.23
C GLU A 29 10.73 16.77 0.83
N GLY A 30 9.79 16.58 1.76
CA GLY A 30 9.97 15.72 2.94
C GLY A 30 9.63 14.23 2.77
N THR A 31 8.92 13.82 1.71
CA THR A 31 8.44 12.43 1.55
C THR A 31 9.48 11.52 0.85
N ILE A 32 10.32 12.11 0.01
CA ILE A 32 11.24 11.39 -0.90
C ILE A 32 12.42 10.77 -0.13
N THR A 33 12.95 11.46 0.87
CA THR A 33 14.14 11.01 1.62
C THR A 33 13.88 9.76 2.46
N LYS A 34 12.64 9.53 2.93
CA LYS A 34 12.28 8.37 3.75
C LYS A 34 12.00 7.09 2.96
N ARG A 35 11.69 7.18 1.66
CA ARG A 35 11.40 5.99 0.81
C ARG A 35 12.67 5.33 0.25
N ALA A 36 13.72 6.10 -0.01
CA ALA A 36 15.02 5.57 -0.46
C ALA A 36 15.71 4.67 0.59
N GLU A 37 15.37 4.80 1.88
CA GLU A 37 15.89 3.96 2.98
C GLU A 37 15.34 2.52 2.99
N ARG A 38 14.38 2.17 2.11
CA ARG A 38 13.84 0.80 1.99
C ARG A 38 14.83 -0.23 1.45
N VAL A 39 15.98 0.19 0.93
CA VAL A 39 17.03 -0.72 0.43
C VAL A 39 17.88 -1.20 1.61
N PRO A 40 17.97 -2.51 1.91
CA PRO A 40 18.88 -3.02 2.92
C PRO A 40 20.32 -2.61 2.57
N ALA A 41 21.00 -1.91 3.48
CA ALA A 41 22.37 -1.44 3.30
C ALA A 41 23.42 -2.55 3.02
N ASN A 42 23.01 -3.83 3.07
CA ASN A 42 23.89 -4.99 2.95
C ASN A 42 23.65 -5.86 1.69
N THR A 43 22.85 -5.41 0.72
CA THR A 43 22.74 -6.14 -0.56
C THR A 43 23.91 -5.79 -1.48
N SER A 44 25.03 -6.51 -1.36
CA SER A 44 26.20 -6.40 -2.24
C SER A 44 25.92 -6.98 -3.64
N SER A 45 25.01 -6.36 -4.38
CA SER A 45 24.80 -6.63 -5.80
C SER A 45 25.42 -5.47 -6.57
N SER A 46 26.44 -5.74 -7.37
CA SER A 46 27.14 -4.76 -8.20
C SER A 46 26.28 -4.16 -9.34
N LEU A 47 24.96 -4.36 -9.30
CA LEU A 47 23.99 -3.75 -10.20
C LEU A 47 23.61 -2.37 -9.63
N LEU A 48 24.46 -1.39 -9.94
CA LEU A 48 24.21 0.07 -9.93
C LEU A 48 23.10 0.55 -8.97
N ASP A 49 23.50 0.79 -7.72
CA ASP A 49 22.78 1.58 -6.72
C ASP A 49 22.78 3.08 -7.06
N ASP A 50 22.41 3.44 -8.30
CA ASP A 50 22.07 4.83 -8.57
C ASP A 50 20.65 5.07 -8.03
N ALA A 51 20.55 5.22 -6.70
CA ALA A 51 19.31 5.44 -5.96
C ALA A 51 18.45 6.58 -6.55
N THR A 52 19.07 7.51 -7.28
CA THR A 52 18.40 8.61 -8.01
C THR A 52 17.54 8.13 -9.19
N LYS A 53 17.86 6.99 -9.81
CA LYS A 53 17.05 6.40 -10.89
C LYS A 53 15.85 5.64 -10.33
N PHE A 54 16.00 5.02 -9.17
CA PHE A 54 14.92 4.31 -8.47
C PHE A 54 13.82 5.26 -8.00
N SER A 55 14.17 6.37 -7.33
CA SER A 55 13.17 7.30 -6.80
C SER A 55 12.24 7.85 -7.88
N LYS A 56 12.78 8.13 -9.08
CA LYS A 56 11.99 8.61 -10.22
C LYS A 56 10.93 7.61 -10.68
N VAL A 57 11.24 6.31 -10.65
CA VAL A 57 10.25 5.27 -11.01
C VAL A 57 9.10 5.27 -10.02
N LEU A 58 9.41 5.47 -8.74
CA LEU A 58 8.40 5.50 -7.67
C LEU A 58 7.54 6.75 -7.72
N ASP A 59 8.17 7.92 -7.92
CA ASP A 59 7.46 9.19 -8.07
C ASP A 59 6.49 9.11 -9.27
N TRP A 60 6.95 8.52 -10.37
CA TRP A 60 6.12 8.30 -11.55
C TRP A 60 4.97 7.31 -11.28
N MET A 61 5.23 6.18 -10.60
CA MET A 61 4.18 5.21 -10.23
C MET A 61 3.07 5.87 -9.40
N GLU A 62 3.46 6.75 -8.48
CA GLU A 62 2.51 7.53 -7.68
C GLU A 62 1.74 8.55 -8.53
N GLU A 63 2.42 9.26 -9.44
CA GLU A 63 1.80 10.23 -10.34
C GLU A 63 0.74 9.61 -11.24
N VAL A 64 1.01 8.41 -11.77
CA VAL A 64 0.06 7.69 -12.63
C VAL A 64 -0.97 6.87 -11.86
N GLY A 65 -0.91 6.88 -10.52
CA GLY A 65 -1.88 6.20 -9.66
C GLY A 65 -1.80 4.67 -9.72
N ILE A 66 -0.61 4.11 -9.94
CA ILE A 66 -0.42 2.65 -9.90
C ILE A 66 -0.65 2.14 -8.48
N GLN A 67 -1.55 1.17 -8.36
CA GLN A 67 -1.83 0.48 -7.11
C GLN A 67 -0.75 -0.59 -6.88
N GLU A 68 0.01 -0.44 -5.79
CA GLU A 68 1.09 -1.33 -5.37
C GLU A 68 0.61 -2.79 -5.16
N GLU A 69 -0.69 -2.96 -4.87
CA GLU A 69 -1.36 -4.25 -4.68
C GLU A 69 -1.92 -4.88 -5.96
N LYS A 70 -1.73 -4.23 -7.11
CA LYS A 70 -2.25 -4.67 -8.41
C LYS A 70 -1.17 -4.81 -9.48
N LEU A 71 0.04 -5.16 -9.07
CA LEU A 71 1.16 -5.35 -9.98
C LEU A 71 1.14 -6.72 -10.68
N VAL A 72 1.43 -6.70 -11.98
CA VAL A 72 1.52 -7.87 -12.85
C VAL A 72 2.95 -8.03 -13.37
N PHE A 73 3.53 -9.20 -13.14
CA PHE A 73 4.84 -9.65 -13.61
C PHE A 73 4.70 -10.75 -14.67
N TYR A 74 5.80 -11.10 -15.34
CA TYR A 74 5.83 -12.22 -16.28
C TYR A 74 7.25 -12.78 -16.44
N SER A 75 7.32 -14.02 -16.93
CA SER A 75 8.53 -14.77 -17.27
C SER A 75 8.29 -15.58 -18.55
N GLY A 76 9.30 -16.24 -19.13
CA GLY A 76 9.10 -17.26 -20.17
C GLY A 76 8.48 -16.75 -21.47
N GLY A 77 8.69 -15.48 -21.83
CA GLY A 77 8.09 -14.87 -23.02
C GLY A 77 6.58 -14.60 -22.92
N LYS A 78 5.98 -14.70 -21.73
CA LYS A 78 4.55 -14.48 -21.47
C LYS A 78 4.10 -13.01 -21.42
N ARG A 79 4.92 -12.10 -21.97
CA ARG A 79 4.63 -10.66 -22.04
C ARG A 79 3.26 -10.36 -22.64
N ASN A 80 2.90 -11.05 -23.72
CA ASN A 80 1.63 -10.79 -24.41
C ASN A 80 0.41 -11.24 -23.60
N ASP A 81 0.55 -12.25 -22.75
CA ASP A 81 -0.54 -12.73 -21.90
C ASP A 81 -0.76 -11.77 -20.73
N ALA A 82 0.33 -11.33 -20.09
CA ALA A 82 0.28 -10.27 -19.07
C ALA A 82 -0.33 -8.96 -19.60
N LEU A 83 0.02 -8.57 -20.83
CA LEU A 83 -0.55 -7.38 -21.47
C LEU A 83 -2.06 -7.51 -21.67
N LYS A 84 -2.52 -8.61 -22.27
CA LYS A 84 -3.97 -8.86 -22.48
C LYS A 84 -4.75 -8.89 -21.17
N PHE A 85 -4.13 -9.39 -20.10
CA PHE A 85 -4.73 -9.41 -18.78
C PHE A 85 -4.98 -7.98 -18.27
N VAL A 86 -3.97 -7.11 -18.35
CA VAL A 86 -4.11 -5.72 -17.89
C VAL A 86 -5.05 -4.90 -18.79
N GLU A 87 -5.04 -5.11 -20.11
CA GLU A 87 -6.03 -4.52 -21.02
C GLU A 87 -7.49 -4.85 -20.66
N LYS A 88 -7.71 -5.97 -19.96
CA LYS A 88 -9.02 -6.46 -19.53
C LYS A 88 -9.36 -6.10 -18.07
N ASN A 89 -8.35 -5.78 -17.27
CA ASN A 89 -8.47 -5.51 -15.84
C ASN A 89 -7.78 -4.18 -15.54
N GLU A 90 -8.51 -3.09 -15.75
CA GLU A 90 -8.01 -1.71 -15.71
C GLU A 90 -7.44 -1.29 -14.35
N ASP A 91 -7.73 -2.04 -13.28
CA ASP A 91 -7.17 -1.83 -11.95
C ASP A 91 -5.77 -2.42 -11.78
N TYR A 92 -5.29 -3.22 -12.75
CA TYR A 92 -3.96 -3.81 -12.72
C TYR A 92 -2.94 -3.00 -13.52
N ALA A 93 -1.71 -3.00 -13.03
CA ALA A 93 -0.59 -2.35 -13.67
C ALA A 93 0.42 -3.39 -14.17
N TYR A 94 0.71 -3.34 -15.47
CA TYR A 94 1.73 -4.16 -16.10
C TYR A 94 2.98 -3.35 -16.38
N PHE A 95 4.11 -3.86 -15.91
CA PHE A 95 5.41 -3.20 -16.02
C PHE A 95 5.74 -2.69 -17.43
N TRP A 96 5.45 -3.43 -18.51
CA TRP A 96 5.90 -2.97 -19.84
C TRP A 96 4.93 -2.09 -20.61
N ASP A 97 3.69 -1.93 -20.13
CA ASP A 97 2.74 -0.95 -20.73
C ASP A 97 3.04 0.48 -20.27
N ILE A 98 3.81 0.58 -19.19
CA ILE A 98 4.23 1.81 -18.51
C ILE A 98 5.37 2.53 -19.26
N PHE A 99 6.24 1.80 -19.96
CA PHE A 99 7.43 2.36 -20.64
C PHE A 99 7.10 2.81 -22.06
N ASP A 100 6.14 3.71 -22.16
CA ASP A 100 5.85 4.40 -23.40
C ASP A 100 6.94 5.45 -23.73
N PRO A 101 6.92 6.07 -24.92
CA PRO A 101 7.88 7.10 -25.27
C PRO A 101 7.90 8.32 -24.32
N ASP A 102 6.80 8.61 -23.62
CA ASP A 102 6.72 9.72 -22.66
C ASP A 102 7.50 9.38 -21.40
N PHE A 103 7.38 8.15 -20.88
CA PHE A 103 8.26 7.66 -19.82
C PHE A 103 9.74 7.74 -20.23
N GLN A 104 10.10 7.28 -21.43
CA GLN A 104 11.50 7.35 -21.89
C GLN A 104 12.01 8.79 -21.92
N LYS A 105 11.16 9.74 -22.32
CA LYS A 105 11.49 11.17 -22.35
C LYS A 105 11.71 11.74 -20.95
N ASP A 106 10.87 11.37 -19.98
CA ASP A 106 11.00 11.80 -18.57
C ASP A 106 12.26 11.23 -17.91
N PHE A 107 12.76 10.11 -18.42
CA PHE A 107 14.04 9.52 -18.07
C PHE A 107 15.21 10.02 -18.93
N GLY A 108 15.07 11.17 -19.59
CA GLY A 108 16.14 11.83 -20.35
C GLY A 108 16.36 11.26 -21.75
N GLY A 109 15.36 10.56 -22.30
CA GLY A 109 15.45 9.90 -23.60
C GLY A 109 16.39 8.70 -23.60
N VAL A 110 16.73 8.17 -22.43
CA VAL A 110 17.64 7.02 -22.30
C VAL A 110 16.96 5.81 -22.91
N ALA A 111 17.63 5.16 -23.87
CA ALA A 111 17.15 3.91 -24.43
C ALA A 111 16.99 2.90 -23.28
N MET A 112 15.89 2.14 -23.29
CA MET A 112 15.69 1.04 -22.35
C MET A 112 16.72 -0.05 -22.61
N ASP A 113 17.88 0.09 -21.99
CA ASP A 113 18.90 -0.94 -21.93
C ASP A 113 18.61 -1.91 -20.77
N SER A 114 19.45 -2.93 -20.64
CA SER A 114 19.30 -3.94 -19.61
C SER A 114 19.46 -3.40 -18.19
N GLU A 115 20.25 -2.35 -17.99
CA GLU A 115 20.47 -1.77 -16.66
C GLU A 115 19.25 -0.97 -16.21
N VAL A 116 18.68 -0.14 -17.09
CA VAL A 116 17.44 0.60 -16.81
C VAL A 116 16.29 -0.38 -16.55
N THR A 117 16.18 -1.42 -17.38
CA THR A 117 15.15 -2.45 -17.20
C THR A 117 15.30 -3.15 -15.84
N ALA A 118 16.52 -3.56 -15.48
CA ALA A 118 16.79 -4.20 -14.19
C ALA A 118 16.44 -3.30 -12.99
N ALA A 119 16.79 -2.02 -13.06
CA ALA A 119 16.47 -1.06 -12.01
C ALA A 119 14.96 -0.90 -11.85
N CYS A 120 14.25 -0.80 -12.96
CA CYS A 120 12.80 -0.64 -12.94
C CYS A 120 12.08 -1.93 -12.44
N SER A 121 12.53 -3.12 -12.85
CA SER A 121 12.07 -4.40 -12.29
C SER A 121 12.29 -4.49 -10.78
N LYS A 122 13.47 -4.08 -10.30
CA LYS A 122 13.80 -4.04 -8.87
C LYS A 122 12.90 -3.04 -8.11
N ALA A 123 12.63 -1.85 -8.67
CA ALA A 123 11.75 -0.85 -8.06
C ALA A 123 10.32 -1.40 -7.87
N MET A 124 9.74 -1.98 -8.91
CA MET A 124 8.39 -2.56 -8.87
C MET A 124 8.29 -3.71 -7.88
N ALA A 125 9.26 -4.62 -7.88
CA ALA A 125 9.25 -5.74 -6.94
C ALA A 125 9.39 -5.28 -5.48
N LEU A 126 10.16 -4.22 -5.21
CA LEU A 126 10.30 -3.63 -3.88
C LEU A 126 9.03 -2.90 -3.42
N HIS A 127 8.22 -2.42 -4.37
CA HIS A 127 6.97 -1.70 -4.11
C HIS A 127 5.72 -2.56 -4.19
N ALA A 128 5.85 -3.80 -4.66
CA ALA A 128 4.73 -4.72 -4.67
C ALA A 128 4.22 -5.00 -3.25
N GLU A 129 2.92 -4.88 -3.07
CA GLU A 129 2.22 -5.20 -1.82
C GLU A 129 1.05 -6.13 -2.11
N GLY A 130 0.44 -6.71 -1.07
CA GLY A 130 -0.78 -7.50 -1.23
C GLY A 130 -0.61 -8.67 -2.21
N GLU A 131 -1.57 -8.83 -3.13
CA GLU A 131 -1.58 -9.97 -4.04
C GLU A 131 -1.02 -9.60 -5.42
N THR A 132 0.14 -10.12 -5.76
CA THR A 132 0.74 -9.94 -7.10
C THR A 132 0.36 -11.07 -8.04
N ARG A 133 0.37 -10.78 -9.34
CA ARG A 133 0.14 -11.77 -10.40
C ARG A 133 1.42 -11.97 -11.20
N VAL A 134 1.75 -13.20 -11.55
CA VAL A 134 2.85 -13.51 -12.46
C VAL A 134 2.39 -14.46 -13.57
N PHE A 135 2.64 -14.08 -14.82
CA PHE A 135 2.44 -14.95 -15.98
C PHE A 135 3.74 -15.72 -16.27
N GLY A 136 3.73 -17.03 -16.03
CA GLY A 136 4.89 -17.89 -16.19
C GLY A 136 4.48 -19.36 -16.26
N ASP A 137 5.44 -20.27 -16.10
CA ASP A 137 5.10 -21.67 -15.83
C ASP A 137 4.52 -21.82 -14.41
N LYS A 138 4.15 -23.05 -14.02
CA LYS A 138 3.58 -23.36 -12.69
C LYS A 138 4.44 -22.92 -11.50
N ASP A 139 5.72 -22.65 -11.70
CA ASP A 139 6.67 -22.19 -10.69
C ASP A 139 6.95 -20.67 -10.82
N GLY A 140 6.15 -19.97 -11.65
CA GLY A 140 6.28 -18.57 -12.03
C GLY A 140 7.30 -18.32 -13.14
N GLY A 141 7.96 -19.36 -13.65
CA GLY A 141 9.10 -19.25 -14.56
C GLY A 141 10.46 -19.07 -13.85
N GLU A 142 11.52 -19.43 -14.57
CA GLU A 142 12.91 -19.49 -14.09
C GLU A 142 13.88 -18.80 -15.08
N ASP A 143 13.46 -17.68 -15.66
CA ASP A 143 14.27 -16.87 -16.56
C ASP A 143 14.12 -15.35 -16.36
N GLY A 144 15.00 -14.60 -17.03
CA GLY A 144 14.95 -13.14 -17.12
C GLY A 144 15.02 -12.40 -15.79
N TYR A 145 14.54 -11.15 -15.80
CA TYR A 145 14.49 -10.30 -14.60
C TYR A 145 13.57 -10.87 -13.52
N TRP A 146 12.55 -11.65 -13.92
CA TRP A 146 11.71 -12.34 -12.96
C TRP A 146 12.53 -13.23 -12.03
N LYS A 147 13.33 -14.15 -12.59
CA LYS A 147 14.16 -15.03 -11.78
C LYS A 147 15.25 -14.30 -11.02
N ASP A 148 15.96 -13.39 -11.70
CA ASP A 148 17.20 -12.83 -11.15
C ASP A 148 16.95 -11.67 -10.18
N ILE A 149 15.81 -10.99 -10.29
CA ILE A 149 15.51 -9.76 -9.55
C ILE A 149 14.16 -9.83 -8.84
N GLU A 150 13.07 -10.00 -9.57
CA GLU A 150 11.72 -9.77 -9.04
C GLU A 150 11.30 -10.87 -8.06
N LYS A 151 11.38 -12.14 -8.45
CA LYS A 151 11.00 -13.30 -7.63
C LYS A 151 11.74 -13.34 -6.30
N PRO A 152 13.08 -13.20 -6.21
CA PRO A 152 13.78 -13.18 -4.92
C PRO A 152 13.33 -12.05 -3.99
N ILE A 153 13.00 -10.88 -4.54
CA ILE A 153 12.51 -9.73 -3.77
C ILE A 153 11.09 -10.02 -3.26
N LEU A 154 10.18 -10.42 -4.15
CA LEU A 154 8.77 -10.70 -3.83
C LEU A 154 8.64 -11.84 -2.81
N MET A 155 9.44 -12.91 -2.96
CA MET A 155 9.43 -14.06 -2.04
C MET A 155 9.90 -13.69 -0.63
N LYS A 156 10.87 -12.77 -0.51
CA LYS A 156 11.38 -12.29 0.78
C LYS A 156 10.57 -11.12 1.34
N SER A 157 9.76 -10.47 0.50
CA SER A 157 8.93 -9.34 0.89
C SER A 157 7.96 -9.79 1.99
N LYS A 158 7.95 -9.11 3.14
CA LYS A 158 6.92 -9.32 4.18
C LYS A 158 5.57 -8.69 3.81
N TYR A 159 5.48 -8.12 2.60
CA TYR A 159 4.45 -7.18 2.18
C TYR A 159 3.58 -7.71 1.05
N VAL A 160 4.16 -8.56 0.21
CA VAL A 160 3.43 -9.36 -0.77
C VAL A 160 2.78 -10.51 -0.02
N THR A 161 1.46 -10.50 0.11
CA THR A 161 0.69 -11.57 0.76
C THR A 161 0.66 -12.80 -0.12
N LYS A 162 0.39 -12.65 -1.42
CA LYS A 162 0.31 -13.75 -2.37
C LYS A 162 1.01 -13.44 -3.67
N ILE A 163 1.58 -14.46 -4.29
CA ILE A 163 2.12 -14.39 -5.65
C ILE A 163 1.39 -15.44 -6.47
N TRP A 164 0.36 -15.04 -7.19
CA TRP A 164 -0.43 -15.97 -7.98
C TRP A 164 0.23 -16.27 -9.32
N SER A 165 0.49 -17.54 -9.57
CA SER A 165 0.89 -18.00 -10.89
C SER A 165 -0.33 -18.08 -11.80
N MET A 166 -0.32 -17.30 -12.87
CA MET A 166 -1.41 -17.16 -13.82
C MET A 166 -1.24 -18.11 -14.99
N LYS A 167 -2.36 -18.71 -15.41
CA LYS A 167 -2.38 -19.57 -16.60
C LYS A 167 -2.27 -18.75 -17.88
N ASP A 168 -1.56 -19.31 -18.87
CA ASP A 168 -1.50 -18.76 -20.23
C ASP A 168 -2.88 -18.39 -20.80
N GLY A 169 -2.98 -17.16 -21.30
CA GLY A 169 -4.18 -16.64 -21.97
C GLY A 169 -5.37 -16.34 -21.04
N THR A 170 -5.23 -16.49 -19.72
CA THR A 170 -6.30 -16.12 -18.79
C THR A 170 -6.45 -14.61 -18.69
N THR A 171 -7.70 -14.16 -18.57
CA THR A 171 -8.06 -12.76 -18.30
C THR A 171 -8.82 -12.63 -16.98
N ASP A 172 -9.11 -13.73 -16.29
CA ASP A 172 -9.80 -13.74 -15.00
C ASP A 172 -8.77 -13.59 -13.88
N PRO A 173 -8.82 -12.53 -13.05
CA PRO A 173 -7.88 -12.32 -11.94
C PRO A 173 -7.92 -13.41 -10.86
N ASN A 174 -8.94 -14.26 -10.86
CA ASN A 174 -9.14 -15.36 -9.91
C ASN A 174 -8.79 -16.74 -10.49
N ASP A 175 -8.42 -16.84 -11.77
CA ASP A 175 -8.02 -18.10 -12.42
C ASP A 175 -6.52 -18.36 -12.25
N HIS A 176 -6.16 -18.80 -11.04
CA HIS A 176 -4.79 -19.13 -10.63
C HIS A 176 -4.69 -20.62 -10.22
N PRO A 177 -4.77 -21.56 -11.19
CA PRO A 177 -4.84 -23.00 -10.91
C PRO A 177 -3.58 -23.56 -10.26
N ASP A 178 -2.43 -22.92 -10.47
CA ASP A 178 -1.15 -23.31 -9.89
C ASP A 178 -0.96 -22.75 -8.46
N GLY A 179 -1.88 -21.88 -8.02
CA GLY A 179 -1.94 -21.36 -6.66
C GLY A 179 -0.90 -20.29 -6.33
N ASP A 180 -0.67 -20.12 -5.03
CA ASP A 180 0.26 -19.13 -4.49
C ASP A 180 1.69 -19.68 -4.50
N LEU A 181 2.58 -19.02 -5.25
CA LEU A 181 4.02 -19.33 -5.27
C LEU A 181 4.67 -19.06 -3.91
N LYS A 182 4.07 -18.19 -3.11
CA LYS A 182 4.51 -17.84 -1.76
C LYS A 182 3.87 -18.80 -0.74
N LYS A 183 4.13 -20.10 -0.87
CA LYS A 183 3.49 -21.18 -0.06
C LYS A 183 3.56 -20.98 1.46
N ASP A 184 4.56 -20.26 1.97
CA ASP A 184 4.75 -19.93 3.39
C ASP A 184 4.65 -18.42 3.69
N GLY A 185 4.29 -17.62 2.69
CA GLY A 185 4.58 -16.19 2.64
C GLY A 185 3.55 -15.24 3.24
N ASN A 186 2.36 -15.75 3.56
CA ASN A 186 1.40 -15.02 4.36
C ASN A 186 1.78 -15.20 5.83
N ALA A 187 2.80 -14.47 6.28
CA ALA A 187 2.84 -14.13 7.69
C ALA A 187 1.56 -13.34 7.94
N LYS A 188 0.52 -14.03 8.44
CA LYS A 188 -0.72 -13.39 8.90
C LYS A 188 -0.28 -12.24 9.80
N PRO A 189 -0.94 -11.06 9.72
CA PRO A 189 -0.61 -9.96 10.61
C PRO A 189 -0.52 -10.51 12.01
N THR A 190 0.61 -10.25 12.65
CA THR A 190 0.89 -10.77 13.99
C THR A 190 0.47 -9.75 15.03
N ARG A 191 0.33 -8.49 14.61
CA ARG A 191 0.04 -7.35 15.44
C ARG A 191 -1.10 -6.53 14.86
N ALA A 192 -1.67 -5.67 15.68
CA ALA A 192 -2.70 -4.73 15.27
C ALA A 192 -2.60 -3.43 16.06
N LEU A 193 -2.84 -2.32 15.36
CA LEU A 193 -3.18 -1.05 15.98
C LEU A 193 -4.68 -1.08 16.23
N ASN A 194 -5.07 -0.88 17.48
CA ASN A 194 -6.46 -0.80 17.88
C ASN A 194 -6.77 0.64 18.26
N ILE A 195 -7.85 1.16 17.69
CA ILE A 195 -8.40 2.47 18.02
C ILE A 195 -9.66 2.24 18.84
N LEU A 196 -9.66 2.74 20.07
CA LEU A 196 -10.74 2.55 21.02
C LEU A 196 -11.37 3.87 21.39
N GLY A 197 -12.66 3.79 21.68
CA GLY A 197 -13.38 4.76 22.46
C GLY A 197 -13.33 4.46 23.95
N GLN A 198 -13.14 5.48 24.77
CA GLN A 198 -13.38 5.40 26.22
C GLN A 198 -14.40 6.45 26.63
N TYR A 199 -15.37 6.05 27.46
CA TYR A 199 -16.40 6.97 27.93
C TYR A 199 -16.91 6.57 29.31
N VAL A 200 -17.47 7.54 30.03
CA VAL A 200 -18.27 7.29 31.23
C VAL A 200 -19.74 7.34 30.82
N PRO A 201 -20.57 6.32 31.10
CA PRO A 201 -21.99 6.35 30.76
C PRO A 201 -22.68 7.62 31.27
N GLY A 202 -23.30 8.37 30.36
CA GLY A 202 -23.99 9.64 30.65
C GLY A 202 -23.09 10.88 30.69
N ALA A 203 -21.76 10.74 30.55
CA ALA A 203 -20.88 11.89 30.40
C ALA A 203 -21.05 12.54 29.01
N PRO A 204 -20.82 13.85 28.88
CA PRO A 204 -20.91 14.55 27.59
C PRO A 204 -19.62 14.44 26.76
N THR A 205 -18.70 13.54 27.14
CA THR A 205 -17.36 13.44 26.53
C THR A 205 -16.95 12.01 26.29
N PHE A 206 -16.03 11.85 25.34
CA PHE A 206 -15.48 10.59 24.87
C PHE A 206 -13.99 10.75 24.57
N ASP A 207 -13.16 9.77 24.92
CA ASP A 207 -11.72 9.78 24.70
C ASP A 207 -11.32 8.79 23.60
N TRP A 208 -10.49 9.24 22.66
CA TRP A 208 -9.86 8.37 21.67
C TRP A 208 -8.52 7.81 22.19
N LEU A 209 -8.36 6.50 22.11
CA LEU A 209 -7.18 5.75 22.58
C LEU A 209 -6.56 4.95 21.43
N PHE A 210 -5.23 4.84 21.43
CA PHE A 210 -4.46 4.08 20.46
C PHE A 210 -3.57 3.07 21.19
N LEU A 211 -3.72 1.77 20.91
CA LEU A 211 -2.92 0.70 21.52
C LEU A 211 -2.50 -0.33 20.48
N THR A 212 -1.41 -1.04 20.76
CA THR A 212 -1.01 -2.22 19.99
C THR A 212 -1.31 -3.51 20.73
N THR A 213 -1.75 -4.53 19.99
CA THR A 213 -2.00 -5.88 20.51
C THR A 213 -1.56 -6.92 19.49
N ASP A 214 -1.49 -8.18 19.91
CA ASP A 214 -1.36 -9.29 18.96
C ASP A 214 -2.64 -9.39 18.13
N PHE A 215 -2.51 -9.64 16.84
CA PHE A 215 -3.68 -9.68 15.94
C PHE A 215 -4.71 -10.74 16.42
N GLY A 216 -5.97 -10.33 16.47
CA GLY A 216 -7.07 -11.16 16.98
C GLY A 216 -7.15 -11.27 18.50
N LYS A 217 -6.36 -10.50 19.26
CA LYS A 217 -6.48 -10.40 20.72
C LYS A 217 -7.15 -9.09 21.13
N GLY A 218 -8.19 -9.19 21.95
CA GLY A 218 -8.85 -8.03 22.55
C GLY A 218 -7.92 -7.21 23.43
N VAL A 219 -8.09 -5.90 23.37
CA VAL A 219 -7.29 -4.89 24.10
C VAL A 219 -7.64 -4.78 25.58
N GLY A 220 -8.87 -5.13 25.96
CA GLY A 220 -9.35 -5.09 27.34
C GLY A 220 -9.17 -3.71 28.00
N CYS A 221 -8.70 -3.70 29.25
CA CYS A 221 -8.56 -2.50 30.08
C CYS A 221 -7.12 -1.98 30.24
N ARG A 222 -6.27 -2.30 29.28
CA ARG A 222 -4.87 -1.84 29.21
C ARG A 222 -4.71 -0.31 29.19
N THR A 223 -3.62 0.21 29.75
CA THR A 223 -3.38 1.66 29.89
C THR A 223 -2.07 2.11 29.25
N ASP A 224 -1.40 1.23 28.52
CA ASP A 224 -0.16 1.49 27.77
C ASP A 224 -0.47 2.06 26.38
N PHE A 225 -1.04 3.27 26.38
CA PHE A 225 -1.41 3.98 25.16
C PHE A 225 -0.18 4.47 24.39
N LEU A 226 -0.25 4.42 23.06
CA LEU A 226 0.82 4.91 22.18
C LEU A 226 0.98 6.44 22.23
N VAL A 227 -0.11 7.14 22.53
CA VAL A 227 -0.18 8.60 22.64
C VAL A 227 -1.13 9.00 23.77
N PRO A 228 -1.00 10.23 24.32
CA PRO A 228 -2.02 10.80 25.18
C PRO A 228 -3.39 10.78 24.49
N PHE A 229 -4.42 10.45 25.26
CA PHE A 229 -5.79 10.41 24.76
C PHE A 229 -6.31 11.80 24.39
N LYS A 230 -7.26 11.85 23.47
CA LYS A 230 -7.94 13.11 23.08
C LYS A 230 -9.40 13.03 23.45
N THR A 231 -9.82 13.93 24.32
CA THR A 231 -11.23 14.10 24.70
C THR A 231 -11.98 14.90 23.64
N VAL A 232 -13.14 14.39 23.24
CA VAL A 232 -14.07 15.05 22.33
C VAL A 232 -15.46 15.12 22.95
N SER A 233 -16.30 16.03 22.46
CA SER A 233 -17.70 16.13 22.87
C SER A 233 -18.50 14.93 22.33
N TRP A 234 -19.34 14.34 23.18
CA TRP A 234 -20.18 13.19 22.84
C TRP A 234 -21.62 13.66 22.61
N ALA A 235 -21.94 14.01 21.37
CA ALA A 235 -23.25 14.53 20.97
C ALA A 235 -24.25 13.43 20.52
N GLY A 236 -24.11 12.20 21.02
CA GLY A 236 -24.99 11.08 20.68
C GLY A 236 -24.65 10.34 19.38
N ALA A 237 -23.69 10.82 18.59
CA ALA A 237 -23.02 10.08 17.53
C ALA A 237 -21.51 10.10 17.81
N VAL A 238 -20.87 8.94 17.71
CA VAL A 238 -19.40 8.84 17.81
C VAL A 238 -18.83 9.33 16.49
N THR A 239 -18.20 10.50 16.49
CA THR A 239 -17.42 10.97 15.35
C THR A 239 -16.05 10.32 15.38
N TYR A 240 -15.62 9.72 14.27
CA TYR A 240 -14.34 9.04 14.17
C TYR A 240 -13.17 9.97 14.56
N PRO A 241 -11.99 9.44 14.93
CA PRO A 241 -10.86 10.25 15.41
C PRO A 241 -10.18 11.02 14.28
N GLY A 242 -10.90 11.99 13.71
CA GLY A 242 -10.44 12.84 12.62
C GLY A 242 -9.13 13.55 12.95
N GLY A 243 -8.25 13.61 11.96
CA GLY A 243 -6.92 14.20 12.04
C GLY A 243 -5.81 13.24 11.64
N THR A 244 -4.57 13.67 11.91
CA THR A 244 -3.35 12.87 11.78
C THR A 244 -2.76 12.69 13.17
N TRP A 245 -2.37 11.45 13.47
CA TRP A 245 -1.88 11.03 14.78
C TRP A 245 -0.52 10.38 14.60
N ASP A 246 0.53 11.01 15.12
CA ASP A 246 1.87 10.44 15.12
C ASP A 246 1.97 9.36 16.20
N LEU A 247 2.31 8.14 15.80
CA LEU A 247 2.37 6.96 16.65
C LEU A 247 3.80 6.39 16.63
N ASN A 248 4.28 5.90 17.78
CA ASN A 248 5.49 5.09 17.83
C ASN A 248 5.08 3.62 18.01
N ILE A 249 5.17 2.84 16.95
CA ILE A 249 4.78 1.42 16.92
C ILE A 249 6.03 0.59 16.74
N ASP A 250 6.35 -0.28 17.71
CA ASP A 250 7.52 -1.16 17.67
C ASP A 250 8.86 -0.44 17.45
N GLY A 251 8.97 0.80 17.95
CA GLY A 251 10.16 1.64 17.80
C GLY A 251 10.17 2.46 16.51
N GLU A 252 9.13 2.35 15.69
CA GLU A 252 9.05 3.00 14.39
C GLU A 252 8.03 4.13 14.36
N THR A 253 8.34 5.16 13.56
CA THR A 253 7.45 6.32 13.38
C THR A 253 6.35 5.98 12.37
N CYS A 254 5.12 5.96 12.88
CA CYS A 254 3.90 5.72 12.12
C CYS A 254 2.96 6.92 12.20
N GLN A 255 1.98 6.99 11.28
CA GLN A 255 0.90 7.97 11.34
C GLN A 255 -0.45 7.30 11.13
N TYR A 256 -1.40 7.47 12.04
CA TYR A 256 -2.79 7.16 11.72
C TYR A 256 -3.48 8.40 11.18
N LYS A 257 -4.16 8.30 10.02
CA LYS A 257 -4.89 9.42 9.42
C LYS A 257 -6.36 9.04 9.22
N ASN A 258 -7.25 9.94 9.58
CA ASN A 258 -8.69 9.76 9.47
C ASN A 258 -9.36 11.10 9.13
N SER A 259 -10.35 11.11 8.24
CA SER A 259 -11.05 12.36 7.85
C SER A 259 -12.13 12.81 8.84
N GLY A 260 -12.51 11.94 9.78
CA GLY A 260 -13.70 12.07 10.63
C GLY A 260 -14.89 11.24 10.12
N ASP A 261 -14.86 10.81 8.85
CA ASP A 261 -15.97 10.15 8.15
C ASP A 261 -15.60 8.77 7.57
N ASN A 262 -14.38 8.28 7.79
CA ASN A 262 -13.92 6.96 7.34
C ASN A 262 -13.23 6.18 8.48
N LEU A 263 -12.90 4.91 8.23
CA LEU A 263 -12.22 4.04 9.22
C LEU A 263 -10.78 4.49 9.53
N GLY A 264 -10.25 5.41 8.72
CA GLY A 264 -8.87 5.84 8.74
C GLY A 264 -7.92 4.79 8.19
N MET A 265 -6.64 5.14 8.20
CA MET A 265 -5.57 4.35 7.63
C MET A 265 -4.30 4.55 8.43
N LEU A 266 -3.58 3.47 8.69
CA LEU A 266 -2.30 3.50 9.38
C LEU A 266 -1.15 3.56 8.37
N PHE A 267 -0.30 4.55 8.51
CA PHE A 267 0.88 4.74 7.68
C PHE A 267 2.14 4.40 8.46
N CYS A 268 2.64 3.18 8.30
CA CYS A 268 3.87 2.69 8.91
C CYS A 268 4.84 2.24 7.83
N HIS A 269 6.14 2.51 7.98
CA HIS A 269 7.16 2.09 7.01
C HIS A 269 6.89 2.55 5.56
N GLY A 270 6.26 3.71 5.40
CA GLY A 270 5.85 4.28 4.11
C GLY A 270 4.67 3.56 3.43
N ARG A 271 3.94 2.72 4.17
CA ARG A 271 2.77 1.96 3.69
C ARG A 271 1.50 2.69 4.01
N SER A 272 0.41 2.25 3.41
CA SER A 272 -0.95 2.53 3.87
C SER A 272 -1.64 1.23 4.25
N ILE A 273 -1.99 1.09 5.52
CA ILE A 273 -2.63 -0.10 6.10
C ILE A 273 -4.06 0.28 6.41
N THR A 274 -4.99 -0.23 5.61
CA THR A 274 -6.42 0.01 5.79
C THR A 274 -6.89 -0.54 7.12
N CYS A 275 -7.58 0.30 7.88
CA CYS A 275 -8.23 -0.12 9.11
C CYS A 275 -9.62 -0.66 8.78
N ILE A 276 -10.03 -1.67 9.55
CA ILE A 276 -11.37 -2.27 9.48
C ILE A 276 -12.12 -1.99 10.77
N ASN A 277 -13.45 -2.13 10.75
CA ASN A 277 -14.21 -2.19 12.01
C ASN A 277 -13.67 -3.34 12.86
N ASP A 278 -13.49 -3.07 14.14
CA ASP A 278 -13.04 -4.11 15.05
C ASP A 278 -14.11 -5.23 15.11
N PRO A 279 -13.75 -6.51 14.96
CA PRO A 279 -14.72 -7.59 15.03
C PRO A 279 -15.44 -7.65 16.39
N GLU A 280 -14.81 -7.10 17.44
CA GLU A 280 -15.33 -6.98 18.78
C GLU A 280 -15.99 -5.61 19.05
N GLU A 281 -16.30 -4.79 18.03
CA GLU A 281 -16.85 -3.42 18.19
C GLU A 281 -18.10 -3.34 19.07
N LYS A 282 -18.85 -4.44 19.19
CA LYS A 282 -20.04 -4.53 20.05
C LYS A 282 -19.74 -4.76 21.52
N ASN A 283 -18.50 -5.11 21.85
CA ASN A 283 -18.09 -5.46 23.20
C ASN A 283 -17.56 -4.23 23.93
N ASN A 284 -18.24 -3.87 25.01
CA ASN A 284 -17.75 -2.86 25.94
C ASN A 284 -16.97 -3.53 27.06
N TYR A 285 -15.74 -3.09 27.30
CA TYR A 285 -14.95 -3.47 28.47
C TYR A 285 -15.30 -2.56 29.65
N ASP A 286 -15.69 -3.14 30.79
CA ASP A 286 -15.88 -2.42 32.05
C ASP A 286 -14.54 -2.32 32.80
N CYS A 287 -13.92 -1.15 32.81
CA CYS A 287 -12.50 -1.00 33.17
C CYS A 287 -12.23 -0.49 34.59
N GLY A 288 -13.20 -0.66 35.51
CA GLY A 288 -13.14 -0.08 36.84
C GLY A 288 -13.25 1.46 36.79
N GLY A 289 -13.48 2.10 37.93
CA GLY A 289 -13.56 3.58 37.98
C GLY A 289 -14.75 4.21 37.22
N GLY A 290 -15.70 3.40 36.75
CA GLY A 290 -16.93 3.87 36.10
C GLY A 290 -16.82 4.18 34.60
N TYR A 291 -15.65 4.00 33.98
CA TYR A 291 -15.49 4.16 32.53
C TYR A 291 -15.59 2.82 31.80
N LYS A 292 -16.10 2.88 30.58
CA LYS A 292 -16.20 1.78 29.61
C LYS A 292 -15.27 2.03 28.46
N ARG A 293 -14.83 0.96 27.79
CA ARG A 293 -14.08 1.03 26.54
C ARG A 293 -14.72 0.20 25.45
N GLN A 294 -14.75 0.76 24.26
CA GLN A 294 -15.27 0.11 23.07
C GLN A 294 -14.15 0.10 22.02
N PRO A 295 -13.70 -1.08 21.55
CA PRO A 295 -12.86 -1.12 20.37
C PRO A 295 -13.69 -0.64 19.17
N VAL A 296 -13.12 0.18 18.30
CA VAL A 296 -13.85 0.75 17.17
C VAL A 296 -13.22 0.28 15.87
N PHE A 297 -11.91 0.43 15.75
CA PHE A 297 -11.17 0.02 14.55
C PHE A 297 -9.93 -0.77 14.88
N THR A 298 -9.57 -1.63 13.94
CA THR A 298 -8.30 -2.37 13.96
C THR A 298 -7.59 -2.23 12.61
N CYS A 299 -6.30 -1.86 12.66
CA CYS A 299 -5.40 -1.85 11.50
C CYS A 299 -4.36 -2.94 11.73
N ALA A 300 -4.47 -4.05 11.00
CA ALA A 300 -3.60 -5.22 11.17
C ALA A 300 -2.28 -5.05 10.40
N TYR A 301 -1.14 -5.31 11.05
CA TYR A 301 0.19 -5.09 10.47
C TYR A 301 1.21 -6.17 10.87
#